data_AF-A0A5J9SZ10-F1
#
_entry.id   AF-A0A5J9SZ10-F1
#
_cell.length_a   1.000
_cell.length_b   1.000
_cell.length_c   1.000
_cell.angle_alpha   90.00
_cell.angle_beta   90.00
_cell.angle_gamma   90.00
#
_symmetry.space_group_name_H-M   'P 1'
#
loop_
_entity.id
_entity.type
_entity.pdbx_description
1 polymer ?
#
loop_
_entity_poly.entity_id
_entity_poly.type
_entity_poly.pdbx_seq_one_letter_code
_entity_poly.pdbx_strand_id
1 'polypeptide(L)'
;MADDRVQQGDKMDEPVVVQENYPMVLFCDINLDLITSKINFSAKVYFKAHVRLHKDGNYIRLILVDEEGTRMEALAFGRTCLDLARTIVEGEPYDFIDVVVGYRYDLNFLNVFHVYGAEFFASITSESRVSNSRRPIAYPMFPRTFESFHQIKHFGADKNLIDVIGVVVYISDVHDTKRTWRRPSRHVAIMNT
;
A
#
# COMPACT_ATOMS: atom_id res chain seq x y z
N MET A 1 -67.24 22.58 -3.17
CA MET A 1 -66.44 21.34 -3.13
C MET A 1 -65.32 21.49 -4.14
N ALA A 2 -64.11 21.08 -3.75
CA ALA A 2 -62.80 21.23 -4.40
C ALA A 2 -61.99 22.48 -3.98
N ASP A 3 -61.12 22.28 -2.98
CA ASP A 3 -60.04 23.15 -2.52
C ASP A 3 -58.75 22.59 -3.13
N ASP A 4 -58.12 23.33 -4.04
CA ASP A 4 -56.83 23.00 -4.67
C ASP A 4 -55.70 23.48 -3.77
N ARG A 5 -55.18 22.59 -2.92
CA ARG A 5 -53.90 22.77 -2.24
C ARG A 5 -52.92 21.71 -2.71
N VAL A 6 -52.13 22.08 -3.72
CA VAL A 6 -50.95 21.33 -4.16
C VAL A 6 -49.95 21.32 -3.01
N GLN A 7 -49.70 20.13 -2.45
CA GLN A 7 -48.65 19.90 -1.48
C GLN A 7 -47.29 20.10 -2.18
N GLN A 8 -46.58 21.14 -1.76
CA GLN A 8 -45.21 21.39 -2.18
C GLN A 8 -44.33 20.35 -1.47
N GLY A 9 -43.92 19.33 -2.22
CA GLY A 9 -43.10 18.24 -1.71
C GLY A 9 -41.80 18.76 -1.12
N ASP A 10 -41.46 18.26 0.07
CA ASP A 10 -40.18 18.46 0.73
C ASP A 10 -39.05 18.12 -0.25
N LYS A 11 -38.32 19.14 -0.67
CA LYS A 11 -37.00 18.98 -1.28
C LYS A 11 -36.12 18.36 -0.20
N MET A 12 -35.87 17.06 -0.31
CA MET A 12 -34.76 16.41 0.39
C MET A 12 -33.49 17.19 0.04
N ASP A 13 -32.92 17.89 1.02
CA ASP A 13 -31.61 18.50 0.89
C ASP A 13 -30.62 17.41 0.47
N GLU A 14 -29.95 17.62 -0.66
CA GLU A 14 -28.88 16.73 -1.10
C GLU A 14 -27.87 16.58 0.05
N PRO A 15 -27.39 15.36 0.34
CA PRO A 15 -26.44 15.16 1.41
C PRO A 15 -25.21 16.03 1.14
N VAL A 16 -25.01 17.04 1.99
CA VAL A 16 -23.82 17.88 1.97
C VAL A 16 -22.63 16.97 2.24
N VAL A 17 -21.91 16.58 1.18
CA VAL A 17 -20.65 15.85 1.29
C VAL A 17 -19.63 16.86 1.80
N VAL A 18 -19.49 16.96 3.12
CA VAL A 18 -18.42 17.72 3.75
C VAL A 18 -17.11 17.06 3.34
N GLN A 19 -16.37 17.72 2.46
CA GLN A 19 -15.01 17.31 2.13
C GLN A 19 -14.12 17.67 3.32
N GLU A 20 -13.86 16.70 4.19
CA GLU A 20 -12.86 16.85 5.25
C GLU A 20 -11.50 17.02 4.59
N ASN A 21 -11.04 18.28 4.46
CA ASN A 21 -9.73 18.61 3.91
C ASN A 21 -8.66 18.39 4.98
N TYR A 22 -8.28 17.13 5.18
CA TYR A 22 -7.12 16.78 5.98
C TYR A 22 -5.82 17.18 5.24
N PRO A 23 -4.82 17.77 5.94
CA PRO A 23 -3.50 17.93 5.36
C PRO A 23 -2.91 16.55 5.09
N MET A 24 -2.54 16.28 3.84
CA MET A 24 -1.94 15.01 3.44
C MET A 24 -0.43 15.15 3.34
N VAL A 25 0.28 14.21 3.93
CA VAL A 25 1.74 14.16 4.00
C VAL A 25 2.26 13.27 2.88
N LEU A 26 3.34 13.69 2.22
CA LEU A 26 4.08 12.85 1.27
C LEU A 26 5.05 11.93 2.03
N PHE A 27 5.35 10.76 1.48
CA PHE A 27 6.21 9.81 2.18
C PHE A 27 7.64 10.33 2.34
N CYS A 28 8.13 11.17 1.42
CA CYS A 28 9.44 11.80 1.51
C CYS A 28 9.55 12.86 2.63
N ASP A 29 8.42 13.38 3.11
CA ASP A 29 8.38 14.41 4.17
C ASP A 29 8.36 13.78 5.58
N ILE A 30 8.17 12.47 5.65
CA ILE A 30 8.14 11.73 6.91
C ILE A 30 9.56 11.66 7.48
N ASN A 31 9.68 12.09 8.73
CA ASN A 31 10.94 12.12 9.47
C ASN A 31 10.72 11.66 10.92
N LEU A 32 11.80 11.63 11.71
CA LEU A 32 11.78 11.10 13.07
C LEU A 32 10.79 11.82 14.00
N ASP A 33 10.50 13.11 13.79
CA ASP A 33 9.58 13.88 14.62
C ASP A 33 8.12 13.44 14.43
N LEU A 34 7.82 12.77 13.32
CA LEU A 34 6.49 12.23 13.01
C LEU A 34 6.30 10.80 13.50
N ILE A 35 7.32 10.17 14.10
CA ILE A 35 7.17 8.83 14.68
C ILE A 35 6.10 8.89 15.79
N THR A 36 5.23 7.88 15.83
CA THR A 36 4.06 7.78 16.72
C THR A 36 2.97 8.83 16.52
N SER A 37 3.20 9.83 15.67
CA SER A 37 2.18 10.82 15.30
C SER A 37 1.14 10.19 14.37
N LYS A 38 -0.07 10.73 14.43
CA LYS A 38 -1.13 10.44 13.47
C LYS A 38 -0.95 11.34 12.26
N ILE A 39 -0.79 10.73 11.09
CA ILE A 39 -0.68 11.42 9.81
C ILE A 39 -1.80 10.98 8.88
N ASN A 40 -2.06 11.82 7.89
CA ASN A 40 -2.97 11.52 6.80
C ASN A 40 -2.17 11.50 5.50
N PHE A 41 -2.46 10.56 4.61
CA PHE A 41 -1.84 10.52 3.29
C PHE A 41 -2.77 9.85 2.29
N SER A 42 -2.55 10.17 1.02
CA SER A 42 -3.21 9.48 -0.10
C SER A 42 -2.19 8.59 -0.78
N ALA A 43 -2.53 7.32 -0.97
CA ALA A 43 -1.62 6.37 -1.61
C ALA A 43 -2.35 5.32 -2.42
N LYS A 44 -1.69 4.87 -3.47
CA LYS A 44 -2.10 3.74 -4.29
C LYS A 44 -1.55 2.44 -3.75
N VAL A 45 -2.35 1.39 -3.77
CA VAL A 45 -1.94 0.07 -3.26
C VAL A 45 -1.18 -0.65 -4.35
N TYR A 46 0.15 -0.63 -4.28
CA TYR A 46 1.04 -1.29 -5.23
C TYR A 46 0.96 -2.81 -5.09
N PHE A 47 0.95 -3.31 -3.85
CA PHE A 47 0.91 -4.73 -3.54
C PHE A 47 0.14 -4.99 -2.25
N LYS A 48 -0.62 -6.08 -2.22
CA LYS A 48 -1.37 -6.58 -1.08
C LYS A 48 -0.95 -8.02 -0.77
N ALA A 49 -0.30 -8.22 0.37
CA ALA A 49 0.05 -9.56 0.82
C ALA A 49 -1.22 -10.37 1.21
N HIS A 50 -1.09 -11.70 1.16
CA HIS A 50 -2.02 -12.57 1.89
C HIS A 50 -1.90 -12.33 3.40
N VAL A 51 -3.01 -12.46 4.12
CA VAL A 51 -3.03 -12.42 5.59
C VAL A 51 -2.14 -13.52 6.15
N ARG A 52 -1.33 -13.17 7.15
CA ARG A 52 -0.39 -14.07 7.84
C ARG A 52 -0.57 -13.98 9.35
N LEU A 53 -0.08 -14.99 10.07
CA LEU A 53 -0.04 -14.99 11.52
C LEU A 53 1.25 -14.32 12.03
N HIS A 54 1.12 -13.48 13.05
CA HIS A 54 2.20 -12.88 13.84
C HIS A 54 1.95 -13.10 15.34
N LYS A 55 2.95 -12.82 16.19
CA LYS A 55 2.80 -12.91 17.67
C LYS A 55 1.63 -12.07 18.20
N ASP A 56 1.33 -10.97 17.52
CA ASP A 56 0.26 -10.02 17.87
C ASP A 56 -1.06 -10.31 17.13
N GLY A 57 -1.17 -11.50 16.52
CA GLY A 57 -2.35 -11.95 15.79
C GLY A 57 -2.20 -11.90 14.27
N ASN A 58 -3.33 -12.04 13.56
CA ASN A 58 -3.35 -11.96 12.11
C ASN A 58 -2.94 -10.56 11.64
N TYR A 59 -2.13 -10.49 10.60
CA TYR A 59 -1.71 -9.24 9.99
C TYR A 59 -1.74 -9.29 8.47
N ILE A 60 -1.88 -8.12 7.87
CA ILE A 60 -1.74 -7.89 6.44
C ILE A 60 -0.67 -6.83 6.22
N ARG A 61 0.07 -7.01 5.12
CA ARG A 61 1.09 -6.08 4.66
C ARG A 61 0.68 -5.52 3.31
N LEU A 62 0.77 -4.21 3.18
CA LEU A 62 0.59 -3.49 1.93
C LEU A 62 1.89 -2.80 1.54
N ILE A 63 2.09 -2.60 0.25
CA ILE A 63 3.05 -1.63 -0.27
C ILE A 63 2.23 -0.53 -0.91
N LEU A 64 2.45 0.68 -0.41
CA LEU A 64 1.76 1.88 -0.82
C LEU A 64 2.72 2.74 -1.63
N VAL A 65 2.16 3.46 -2.60
CA VAL A 65 2.87 4.40 -3.45
C VAL A 65 2.13 5.74 -3.40
N ASP A 66 2.80 6.80 -2.98
CA ASP A 66 2.22 8.14 -2.99
C ASP A 66 2.26 8.78 -4.40
N GLU A 67 1.78 10.02 -4.53
CA GLU A 67 1.77 10.73 -5.82
C GLU A 67 3.17 11.02 -6.38
N GLU A 68 4.20 10.99 -5.54
CA GLU A 68 5.58 11.08 -5.96
C GLU A 68 6.16 9.74 -6.41
N GLY A 69 5.45 8.63 -6.26
CA GLY A 69 6.02 7.32 -6.54
C GLY A 69 6.92 6.80 -5.42
N THR A 70 7.01 7.51 -4.30
CA THR A 70 7.73 7.05 -3.10
C THR A 70 6.96 5.87 -2.52
N ARG A 71 7.69 4.86 -2.04
CA ARG A 71 7.09 3.63 -1.50
C ARG A 71 7.17 3.60 0.01
N MET A 72 6.09 3.14 0.63
CA MET A 72 6.03 2.86 2.05
C MET A 72 5.32 1.54 2.28
N GLU A 73 5.77 0.77 3.27
CA GLU A 73 5.02 -0.39 3.74
C GLU A 73 3.99 0.01 4.77
N ALA A 74 2.81 -0.59 4.68
CA ALA A 74 1.77 -0.46 5.69
C ALA A 74 1.44 -1.81 6.31
N LEU A 75 1.19 -1.81 7.61
CA LEU A 75 0.80 -2.97 8.39
C LEU A 75 -0.54 -2.69 9.08
N ALA A 76 -1.37 -3.73 9.16
CA ALA A 76 -2.54 -3.74 10.02
C ALA A 76 -2.64 -5.10 10.70
N PHE A 77 -3.10 -5.11 11.95
CA PHE A 77 -3.25 -6.30 12.77
C PHE A 77 -4.72 -6.54 13.16
N GLY A 78 -5.02 -7.74 13.65
CA GLY A 78 -6.29 -8.08 14.27
C GLY A 78 -7.49 -7.88 13.33
N ARG A 79 -8.50 -7.14 13.80
CA ARG A 79 -9.74 -6.90 13.03
C ARG A 79 -9.51 -5.98 11.83
N THR A 80 -8.73 -4.91 12.00
CA THR A 80 -8.35 -3.99 10.93
C THR A 80 -7.70 -4.73 9.76
N CYS A 81 -6.83 -5.71 10.04
CA CYS A 81 -6.27 -6.59 9.01
C CYS A 81 -7.35 -7.29 8.17
N LEU A 82 -8.36 -7.89 8.82
CA LEU A 82 -9.40 -8.65 8.13
C LEU A 82 -10.31 -7.75 7.29
N ASP A 83 -10.58 -6.53 7.79
CA ASP A 83 -11.38 -5.54 7.06
C ASP A 83 -10.63 -5.06 5.82
N LEU A 84 -9.36 -4.64 5.96
CA LEU A 84 -8.53 -4.24 4.82
C LEU A 84 -8.34 -5.37 3.79
N ALA A 85 -8.19 -6.62 4.25
CA ALA A 85 -8.05 -7.76 3.34
C ALA A 85 -9.22 -7.89 2.36
N ARG A 86 -10.44 -7.52 2.81
CA ARG A 86 -11.69 -7.58 2.04
C ARG A 86 -11.93 -6.34 1.18
N THR A 87 -11.57 -5.16 1.68
CA THR A 87 -11.95 -3.88 1.05
C THR A 87 -10.89 -3.30 0.14
N ILE A 88 -9.61 -3.53 0.43
CA ILE A 88 -8.50 -2.95 -0.32
C ILE A 88 -8.20 -3.77 -1.57
N VAL A 89 -8.08 -3.09 -2.70
CA VAL A 89 -7.77 -3.67 -4.01
C VAL A 89 -6.41 -3.16 -4.50
N GLU A 90 -5.58 -4.07 -5.01
CA GLU A 90 -4.31 -3.70 -5.64
C GLU A 90 -4.58 -2.84 -6.88
N GLY A 91 -3.81 -1.78 -7.06
CA GLY A 91 -3.96 -0.85 -8.18
C GLY A 91 -5.01 0.24 -7.96
N GLU A 92 -5.65 0.32 -6.78
CA GLU A 92 -6.60 1.39 -6.44
C GLU A 92 -6.00 2.40 -5.44
N PRO A 93 -6.37 3.70 -5.56
CA PRO A 93 -5.93 4.75 -4.64
C PRO A 93 -6.87 4.91 -3.44
N TYR A 94 -6.30 5.11 -2.26
CA TYR A 94 -7.02 5.31 -1.00
C TYR A 94 -6.46 6.49 -0.20
N ASP A 95 -7.35 7.16 0.51
CA ASP A 95 -7.00 8.13 1.55
C ASP A 95 -6.95 7.40 2.88
N PHE A 96 -5.79 7.47 3.53
CA PHE A 96 -5.52 6.88 4.84
C PHE A 96 -5.44 8.02 5.86
N ILE A 97 -6.37 8.02 6.81
CA ILE A 97 -6.55 9.08 7.82
C ILE A 97 -6.18 8.51 9.19
N ASP A 98 -5.54 9.33 10.02
CA ASP A 98 -5.11 8.99 11.39
C ASP A 98 -4.25 7.72 11.46
N VAL A 99 -3.31 7.59 10.52
CA VAL A 99 -2.35 6.48 10.49
C VAL A 99 -1.15 6.79 11.36
N VAL A 100 -0.73 5.82 12.16
CA VAL A 100 0.44 5.96 13.03
C VAL A 100 1.71 5.62 12.24
N VAL A 101 2.73 6.47 12.31
CA VAL A 101 4.04 6.18 11.69
C VAL A 101 4.93 5.42 12.67
N GLY A 102 5.48 4.30 12.22
CA GLY A 102 6.52 3.56 12.93
C GLY A 102 7.88 3.65 12.23
N TYR A 103 8.94 3.37 12.98
CA TYR A 103 10.31 3.29 12.45
C TYR A 103 10.68 1.83 12.15
N ARG A 104 11.22 1.56 10.96
CA ARG A 104 11.45 0.20 10.44
C ARG A 104 12.31 -0.68 11.36
N TYR A 105 13.24 -0.08 12.10
CA TYR A 105 14.14 -0.80 13.01
C TYR A 105 13.50 -1.16 14.36
N ASP A 106 12.18 -1.00 14.50
CA ASP A 106 11.45 -1.58 15.62
C ASP A 106 11.63 -3.11 15.65
N LEU A 107 12.26 -3.60 16.71
CA LEU A 107 12.61 -5.00 16.92
C LEU A 107 11.38 -5.93 16.90
N ASN A 108 10.18 -5.38 17.13
CA ASN A 108 8.94 -6.16 17.07
C ASN A 108 8.57 -6.64 15.67
N PHE A 109 9.12 -6.00 14.62
CA PHE A 109 8.76 -6.25 13.22
C PHE A 109 9.96 -6.66 12.36
N LEU A 110 11.02 -7.19 12.99
CA LEU A 110 12.16 -7.76 12.27
C LEU A 110 11.68 -8.78 11.23
N ASN A 111 12.16 -8.64 9.99
CA ASN A 111 11.84 -9.48 8.83
C ASN A 111 10.40 -9.38 8.28
N VAL A 112 9.59 -8.41 8.76
CA VAL A 112 8.25 -8.14 8.19
C VAL A 112 8.36 -7.28 6.93
N PHE A 113 9.36 -6.39 6.90
CA PHE A 113 9.50 -5.33 5.91
C PHE A 113 10.40 -5.72 4.73
N HIS A 114 10.00 -5.30 3.54
CA HIS A 114 10.58 -5.70 2.27
C HIS A 114 10.82 -4.51 1.31
N VAL A 115 10.33 -3.30 1.58
CA VAL A 115 10.65 -2.15 0.69
C VAL A 115 12.05 -1.66 1.03
N TYR A 116 13.03 -1.80 0.15
CA TYR A 116 14.40 -1.33 0.44
C TYR A 116 14.46 0.20 0.54
N GLY A 117 15.26 0.74 1.46
CA GLY A 117 15.47 2.18 1.63
C GLY A 117 14.36 2.96 2.37
N ALA A 118 13.18 2.37 2.59
CA ALA A 118 12.15 2.99 3.41
C ALA A 118 12.49 2.88 4.91
N GLU A 119 12.75 4.02 5.55
CA GLU A 119 13.07 4.14 6.99
C GLU A 119 11.84 4.03 7.89
N PHE A 120 10.67 4.39 7.35
CA PHE A 120 9.40 4.44 8.08
C PHE A 120 8.38 3.46 7.50
N PHE A 121 7.40 3.09 8.33
CA PHE A 121 6.25 2.31 7.91
C PHE A 121 4.95 2.90 8.47
N ALA A 122 3.84 2.63 7.80
CA ALA A 122 2.51 3.01 8.23
C ALA A 122 1.87 1.89 9.07
N SER A 123 1.38 2.22 10.26
CA SER A 123 0.59 1.33 11.11
C SER A 123 -0.88 1.76 11.06
N ILE A 124 -1.69 0.98 10.34
CA ILE A 124 -3.12 1.21 10.19
C ILE A 124 -3.81 0.52 11.36
N THR A 125 -4.34 1.32 12.27
CA THR A 125 -4.94 0.85 13.53
C THR A 125 -6.45 0.79 13.43
N SER A 126 -7.13 0.40 14.51
CA SER A 126 -8.59 0.51 14.62
C SER A 126 -9.11 1.96 14.67
N GLU A 127 -8.22 2.93 14.93
CA GLU A 127 -8.55 4.36 14.95
C GLU A 127 -8.36 5.02 13.58
N SER A 128 -7.61 4.38 12.70
CA SER A 128 -7.36 4.87 11.35
C SER A 128 -8.58 4.68 10.46
N ARG A 129 -8.80 5.59 9.51
CA ARG A 129 -9.85 5.47 8.49
C ARG A 129 -9.23 5.27 7.12
N VAL A 130 -9.82 4.40 6.31
CA VAL A 130 -9.39 4.18 4.94
C VAL A 130 -10.58 4.29 4.01
N SER A 131 -10.47 5.15 3.00
CA SER A 131 -11.56 5.43 2.06
C SER A 131 -11.00 5.57 0.65
N ASN A 132 -11.86 5.39 -0.38
CA ASN A 132 -11.43 5.57 -1.77
C ASN A 132 -10.95 7.00 -1.98
N SER A 133 -9.75 7.16 -2.53
CA SER A 133 -9.23 8.49 -2.83
C SER A 133 -9.89 9.03 -4.09
N ARG A 134 -10.23 10.32 -4.07
CA ARG A 134 -10.61 11.07 -5.28
C ARG A 134 -9.39 11.60 -6.04
N ARG A 135 -8.19 11.47 -5.47
CA ARG A 135 -6.96 11.99 -6.07
C ARG A 135 -6.45 11.01 -7.12
N PRO A 136 -6.13 11.48 -8.34
CA PRO A 136 -5.52 10.64 -9.35
C PRO A 136 -4.06 10.38 -8.98
N ILE A 137 -3.81 9.33 -8.19
CA ILE A 137 -2.44 8.84 -7.94
C ILE A 137 -2.08 7.96 -9.14
N ALA A 138 -1.36 8.55 -10.09
CA ALA A 138 -0.83 7.80 -11.20
C ALA A 138 0.21 6.80 -10.68
N TYR A 139 0.11 5.54 -11.11
CA TYR A 139 1.26 4.65 -10.99
C TYR A 139 2.39 5.30 -11.78
N PRO A 140 3.55 5.57 -11.21
CA PRO A 140 4.67 6.00 -12.03
C PRO A 140 4.90 4.87 -13.06
N MET A 141 4.78 5.17 -14.35
CA MET A 141 4.96 4.17 -15.43
C MET A 141 6.35 3.51 -15.35
N PHE A 142 7.30 4.21 -14.72
CA PHE A 142 8.65 3.75 -14.48
C PHE A 142 9.05 4.12 -13.05
N PRO A 143 9.69 3.20 -12.31
CA PRO A 143 10.44 3.56 -11.11
C PRO A 143 11.30 4.81 -11.34
N ARG A 144 11.30 5.74 -10.38
CA ARG A 144 12.13 6.96 -10.48
C ARG A 144 13.63 6.62 -10.50
N THR A 145 14.01 5.51 -9.87
CA THR A 145 15.37 5.03 -9.78
C THR A 145 15.42 3.54 -10.06
N PHE A 146 16.52 3.09 -10.67
CA PHE A 146 16.82 1.68 -10.88
C PHE A 146 18.15 1.37 -10.22
N GLU A 147 18.20 0.29 -9.46
CA GLU A 147 19.45 -0.20 -8.89
C GLU A 147 20.23 -0.99 -9.95
N SER A 148 21.55 -0.78 -9.99
CA SER A 148 22.42 -1.59 -10.84
C SER A 148 22.49 -3.03 -10.29
N PHE A 149 22.52 -4.05 -11.15
CA PHE A 149 22.68 -5.44 -10.70
C PHE A 149 23.92 -5.67 -9.82
N HIS A 150 24.98 -4.87 -9.98
CA HIS A 150 26.17 -4.95 -9.11
C HIS A 150 25.94 -4.42 -7.68
N GLN A 151 24.97 -3.53 -7.50
CA GLN A 151 24.59 -2.94 -6.22
C GLN A 151 23.54 -3.78 -5.49
N ILE A 152 22.83 -4.66 -6.20
CA ILE A 152 21.93 -5.65 -5.60
C ILE A 152 22.74 -6.64 -4.80
N LYS A 153 22.91 -6.37 -3.52
CA LYS A 153 23.52 -7.33 -2.60
C LYS A 153 22.55 -8.51 -2.44
N HIS A 154 23.10 -9.72 -2.38
CA HIS A 154 22.38 -10.89 -1.88
C HIS A 154 22.13 -10.69 -0.37
N PHE A 155 21.17 -9.84 -0.03
CA PHE A 155 20.59 -9.84 1.32
C PHE A 155 19.92 -11.20 1.49
N GLY A 156 20.23 -11.91 2.57
CA GLY A 156 19.87 -13.31 2.81
C GLY A 156 18.36 -13.58 2.81
N ALA A 157 17.78 -13.98 3.95
CA ALA A 157 16.36 -14.32 4.02
C ALA A 157 15.40 -13.11 3.80
N ASP A 158 15.95 -11.90 3.70
CA ASP A 158 15.21 -10.64 3.56
C ASP A 158 14.82 -10.40 2.09
N LYS A 159 13.53 -10.54 1.78
CA LYS A 159 13.02 -10.40 0.40
C LYS A 159 12.84 -8.93 0.03
N ASN A 160 13.92 -8.20 -0.20
CA ASN A 160 13.81 -6.79 -0.59
C ASN A 160 13.20 -6.63 -2.00
N LEU A 161 12.30 -5.66 -2.15
CA LEU A 161 11.78 -5.18 -3.44
C LEU A 161 12.70 -4.09 -3.96
N ILE A 162 13.19 -4.31 -5.17
CA ILE A 162 14.16 -3.48 -5.85
C ILE A 162 13.68 -3.29 -7.27
N ASP A 163 13.71 -2.05 -7.76
CA ASP A 163 13.49 -1.76 -9.16
C ASP A 163 14.79 -1.94 -9.94
N VAL A 164 14.72 -2.73 -11.01
CA VAL A 164 15.85 -3.01 -11.90
C VAL A 164 15.44 -2.77 -13.33
N ILE A 165 16.41 -2.34 -14.15
CA ILE A 165 16.25 -2.24 -15.60
C ILE A 165 17.41 -2.96 -16.27
N GLY A 166 17.13 -3.66 -17.37
CA GLY A 166 18.16 -4.42 -18.06
C GLY A 166 17.65 -5.15 -19.30
N VAL A 167 18.58 -5.78 -20.02
CA VAL A 167 18.28 -6.59 -21.20
C VAL A 167 17.95 -8.01 -20.76
N VAL A 168 16.83 -8.55 -21.22
CA VAL A 168 16.48 -9.95 -21.02
C VAL A 168 17.38 -10.80 -21.91
N VAL A 169 18.27 -11.58 -21.31
CA VAL A 169 19.24 -12.44 -22.04
C VAL A 169 18.81 -13.89 -22.09
N TYR A 170 17.87 -14.30 -21.22
CA TYR A 170 17.34 -15.66 -21.19
C TYR A 170 15.95 -15.71 -20.56
N ILE A 171 15.08 -16.56 -21.11
CA ILE A 171 13.77 -16.88 -20.56
C ILE A 171 13.60 -18.40 -20.63
N SER A 172 13.41 -19.06 -19.48
CA SER A 172 13.14 -20.51 -19.45
C SER A 172 11.70 -20.82 -19.85
N ASP A 173 11.42 -22.09 -20.17
CA ASP A 173 10.05 -22.58 -20.27
C ASP A 173 9.31 -22.42 -18.94
N VAL A 174 7.97 -22.37 -19.03
CA VAL A 174 7.09 -22.34 -17.87
C VAL A 174 7.13 -23.72 -17.22
N HIS A 175 7.62 -23.78 -15.99
CA HIS A 175 7.61 -24.98 -15.17
C HIS A 175 6.22 -25.09 -14.54
N ASP A 176 5.36 -25.89 -15.17
CA ASP A 176 4.08 -26.28 -14.59
C ASP A 176 4.27 -27.62 -13.87
N THR A 177 4.46 -27.57 -12.55
CA THR A 177 4.56 -28.81 -11.78
C THR A 177 3.16 -29.39 -11.64
N LYS A 178 2.96 -30.65 -12.05
CA LYS A 178 1.72 -31.45 -11.89
C LYS A 178 1.15 -31.53 -10.44
N ARG A 179 1.72 -30.80 -9.49
CA ARG A 179 1.25 -30.65 -8.11
C ARG A 179 0.37 -29.41 -8.01
N THR A 180 -0.88 -29.61 -7.61
CA THR A 180 -1.97 -28.63 -7.52
C THR A 180 -1.72 -27.40 -6.62
N TRP A 181 -0.59 -27.32 -5.92
CA TRP A 181 -0.32 -26.30 -4.90
C TRP A 181 0.80 -25.31 -5.26
N ARG A 182 1.47 -25.45 -6.41
CA ARG A 182 2.50 -24.49 -6.86
C ARG A 182 2.00 -23.71 -8.07
N ARG A 183 2.14 -22.38 -8.01
CA ARG A 183 1.87 -21.52 -9.17
C ARG A 183 2.88 -21.84 -10.28
N PRO A 184 2.47 -21.79 -11.56
CA PRO A 184 3.40 -21.88 -12.67
C PRO A 184 4.52 -20.85 -12.52
N SER A 185 5.76 -21.25 -12.78
CA SER A 185 6.94 -20.39 -12.59
C SER A 185 7.89 -20.50 -13.78
N ARG A 186 8.66 -19.45 -14.06
CA ARG A 186 9.76 -19.51 -15.02
C ARG A 186 10.94 -18.68 -14.54
N HIS A 187 12.13 -19.04 -15.00
CA HIS A 187 13.34 -18.26 -14.76
C HIS A 187 13.54 -17.25 -15.89
N VAL A 188 13.92 -16.04 -15.52
CA VAL A 188 14.30 -14.96 -16.45
C VAL A 188 15.65 -14.45 -16.00
N ALA A 189 16.63 -14.39 -16.91
CA ALA A 189 17.91 -13.75 -16.65
C ALA A 189 17.91 -12.36 -17.30
N ILE A 190 18.27 -11.37 -16.51
CA ILE A 190 18.33 -9.97 -16.89
C ILE A 190 19.77 -9.49 -16.65
N MET A 191 20.32 -8.76 -17.61
CA MET A 191 21.67 -8.20 -17.54
C MET A 191 21.60 -6.67 -17.55
N ASN A 192 22.52 -6.00 -16.86
CA ASN A 192 22.64 -4.54 -16.90
C ASN A 192 22.81 -4.11 -18.38
N THR A 193 22.18 -2.99 -18.75
CA THR A 193 22.50 -2.29 -20.01
C THR A 193 23.86 -1.64 -19.96
#